data_AF-A0A7K9TVX4-F1
#
_entry.id   AF-A0A7K9TVX4-F1
#
_cell.length_a   1.000
_cell.length_b   1.000
_cell.length_c   1.000
_cell.angle_alpha   90.00
_cell.angle_beta   90.00
_cell.angle_gamma   90.00
#
_symmetry.space_group_name_H-M   'P 1'
#
loop_
_entity.id
_entity.type
_entity.pdbx_description
1 polymer ?
#
loop_
_entity_poly.entity_id
_entity_poly.type
_entity_poly.pdbx_seq_one_letter_code
_entity_poly.pdbx_strand_id
1 'polypeptide(L)'
;RLSPNTMVTPHKKSMLGNGNYDVNVIMAALQTKGYEAVWWDKRRDVNVIALSNVMGFIMNLPSSLCWGPLKLPLKRQHWICVREVGGTYYNLDSKLKVPEWIGGESELR
;
A
#
# COMPACT_ATOMS: atom_id res chain seq x y z
N ARG A 1 -21.27 6.43 8.07
CA ARG A 1 -21.56 7.87 7.90
C ARG A 1 -20.55 8.64 8.76
N LEU A 2 -19.46 9.14 8.17
CA LEU A 2 -18.41 9.88 8.88
C LEU A 2 -18.71 11.39 8.77
N SER A 3 -19.27 11.88 9.88
CA SER A 3 -19.63 13.24 10.36
C SER A 3 -19.99 14.41 9.40
N PRO A 4 -21.02 15.21 9.77
CA PRO A 4 -21.34 16.49 9.13
C PRO A 4 -20.49 17.64 9.71
N ASN A 5 -20.22 18.64 8.87
CA ASN A 5 -19.84 20.01 9.24
C ASN A 5 -18.48 20.23 9.93
N THR A 6 -17.39 19.97 9.22
CA THR A 6 -16.16 20.75 9.43
C THR A 6 -15.49 20.97 8.07
N MET A 7 -15.40 22.24 7.64
CA MET A 7 -15.04 22.65 6.28
C MET A 7 -13.57 22.43 5.89
N VAL A 8 -12.74 21.83 6.76
CA VAL A 8 -11.35 21.46 6.43
C VAL A 8 -10.99 20.17 7.17
N THR A 9 -11.21 19.01 6.56
CA THR A 9 -10.57 17.76 6.99
C THR A 9 -9.34 17.49 6.12
N PRO A 10 -8.25 16.93 6.65
CA PRO A 10 -7.02 16.62 5.90
C PRO A 10 -7.29 15.77 4.64
N HIS A 11 -8.37 14.99 4.69
CA HIS A 11 -8.85 14.12 3.60
C HIS A 11 -9.30 14.88 2.34
N LYS A 12 -9.53 16.20 2.41
CA LYS A 12 -9.88 17.05 1.25
C LYS A 12 -8.69 17.65 0.50
N LYS A 13 -7.44 17.57 1.00
CA LYS A 13 -6.27 18.02 0.22
C LYS A 13 -5.98 17.14 -1.02
N SER A 14 -6.70 16.02 -1.17
CA SER A 14 -6.68 15.16 -2.36
C SER A 14 -7.59 15.66 -3.50
N MET A 15 -7.87 16.97 -3.60
CA MET A 15 -8.58 17.53 -4.77
C MET A 15 -7.72 17.62 -6.03
N LEU A 16 -6.44 17.26 -5.94
CA LEU A 16 -5.52 17.19 -7.09
C LEU A 16 -5.33 15.77 -7.65
N GLY A 17 -6.00 14.74 -7.11
CA GLY A 17 -5.92 13.38 -7.67
C GLY A 17 -4.53 12.71 -7.55
N ASN A 18 -3.62 13.26 -6.77
CA ASN A 18 -2.22 12.80 -6.63
C ASN A 18 -2.03 11.49 -5.85
N GLY A 19 -3.11 10.79 -5.43
CA GLY A 19 -3.00 9.47 -4.79
C GLY A 19 -2.46 9.46 -3.34
N ASN A 20 -2.28 10.62 -2.70
CA ASN A 20 -1.84 10.70 -1.29
C ASN A 20 -3.02 10.47 -0.33
N TYR A 21 -3.55 9.25 -0.31
CA TYR A 21 -4.54 8.83 0.68
C TYR A 21 -3.87 8.42 1.98
N ASP A 22 -4.50 8.80 3.09
CA ASP A 22 -4.12 8.34 4.43
C ASP A 22 -4.51 6.87 4.61
N VAL A 23 -3.76 6.14 5.44
CA VAL A 23 -3.99 4.71 5.72
C VAL A 23 -5.41 4.42 6.25
N ASN A 24 -6.01 5.36 6.98
CA ASN A 24 -7.38 5.21 7.46
C ASN A 24 -8.41 5.12 6.32
N VAL A 25 -8.14 5.77 5.19
CA VAL A 25 -8.99 5.67 4.00
C VAL A 25 -8.91 4.26 3.42
N ILE A 26 -7.70 3.68 3.37
CA ILE A 26 -7.47 2.31 2.89
C ILE A 26 -8.17 1.31 3.82
N MET A 27 -7.98 1.45 5.14
CA MET A 27 -8.64 0.63 6.15
C MET A 27 -10.16 0.69 6.04
N ALA A 28 -10.73 1.89 5.93
CA ALA A 28 -12.17 2.06 5.77
C ALA A 28 -12.68 1.40 4.48
N ALA A 29 -11.97 1.55 3.36
CA ALA A 29 -12.34 0.92 2.10
C ALA A 29 -12.31 -0.62 2.19
N LEU A 30 -11.28 -1.19 2.82
CA LEU A 30 -11.19 -2.64 3.06
C LEU A 30 -12.35 -3.14 3.92
N GLN A 31 -12.69 -2.41 4.98
CA GLN A 31 -13.81 -2.76 5.85
C GLN A 31 -15.15 -2.78 5.10
N THR A 32 -15.38 -1.84 4.16
CA THR A 32 -16.60 -1.89 3.31
C THR A 32 -16.68 -3.12 2.41
N LYS A 33 -15.55 -3.79 2.17
CA LYS A 33 -15.44 -5.00 1.37
C LYS A 33 -15.34 -6.27 2.22
N GLY A 34 -15.47 -6.16 3.55
CA GLY A 34 -15.35 -7.30 4.46
C GLY A 34 -13.92 -7.73 4.76
N TYR A 35 -12.92 -6.91 4.43
CA TYR A 35 -11.51 -7.16 4.77
C TYR A 35 -11.07 -6.33 5.97
N GLU A 36 -10.14 -6.88 6.74
CA GLU A 36 -9.47 -6.18 7.83
C GLU A 36 -8.00 -5.92 7.47
N ALA A 37 -7.53 -4.70 7.71
CA ALA A 37 -6.13 -4.35 7.60
C ALA A 37 -5.47 -4.41 8.98
N VAL A 38 -4.48 -5.27 9.13
CA VAL A 38 -3.72 -5.45 10.36
C VAL A 38 -2.33 -4.84 10.19
N TRP A 39 -1.91 -4.02 11.16
CA TRP A 39 -0.57 -3.46 11.18
C TRP A 39 0.45 -4.53 11.58
N TRP A 40 1.42 -4.77 10.70
CA TRP A 40 2.53 -5.66 11.02
C TRP A 40 3.60 -4.93 11.85
N ASP A 41 4.00 -5.51 12.97
CA ASP A 41 5.12 -5.00 13.77
C ASP A 41 6.43 -5.49 13.17
N LYS A 42 7.21 -4.57 12.60
CA LYS A 42 8.52 -4.85 11.97
C LYS A 42 9.55 -5.51 12.90
N ARG A 43 9.33 -5.48 14.22
CA ARG A 43 10.21 -6.12 15.22
C ARG A 43 9.94 -7.62 15.35
N ARG A 44 8.83 -8.10 14.81
CA ARG A 44 8.47 -9.53 14.78
C ARG A 44 9.06 -10.17 13.53
N ASP A 45 9.48 -11.42 13.68
CA ASP A 45 9.96 -12.23 12.58
C ASP A 45 8.82 -12.45 11.57
N VAL A 46 9.08 -12.17 10.29
CA VAL A 46 8.14 -12.35 9.18
C VAL A 46 7.75 -13.83 8.99
N ASN A 47 8.57 -14.76 9.46
CA ASN A 47 8.32 -16.19 9.36
C ASN A 47 7.09 -16.67 10.14
N VAL A 48 6.59 -15.86 11.09
CA VAL A 48 5.40 -16.19 11.88
C VAL A 48 4.10 -15.76 11.21
N ILE A 49 4.18 -15.06 10.07
CA ILE A 49 3.00 -14.68 9.30
C ILE A 49 2.42 -15.93 8.63
N ALA A 50 1.17 -16.27 8.97
CA ALA A 50 0.42 -17.30 8.28
C ALA A 50 -0.05 -16.76 6.91
N LEU A 51 0.81 -16.86 5.90
CA LEU A 51 0.59 -16.33 4.55
C LEU A 51 -0.73 -16.81 3.92
N SER A 52 -1.15 -18.05 4.21
CA SER A 52 -2.42 -18.63 3.75
C SER A 52 -3.67 -17.87 4.21
N ASN A 53 -3.60 -17.13 5.31
CA ASN A 53 -4.71 -16.31 5.82
C ASN A 53 -4.62 -14.84 5.37
N VAL A 54 -3.58 -14.48 4.62
CA VAL A 54 -3.32 -13.10 4.19
C VAL A 54 -3.72 -12.93 2.74
N MET A 55 -4.73 -12.10 2.49
CA MET A 55 -5.19 -11.77 1.13
C MET A 55 -4.11 -11.02 0.31
N GLY A 56 -3.28 -10.23 0.98
CA GLY A 56 -2.21 -9.46 0.38
C GLY A 56 -1.62 -8.44 1.35
N PHE A 57 -0.54 -7.80 0.94
CA PHE A 57 0.20 -6.83 1.71
C PHE A 57 0.07 -5.44 1.11
N ILE A 58 0.04 -4.43 1.98
CA ILE A 58 0.05 -3.03 1.59
C ILE A 58 1.22 -2.38 2.32
N MET A 59 2.16 -1.81 1.57
CA MET A 59 3.37 -1.20 2.12
C MET A 59 3.46 0.27 1.74
N ASN A 60 3.88 1.10 2.69
CA ASN A 60 4.18 2.50 2.45
C ASN A 60 5.69 2.69 2.36
N LEU A 61 6.21 2.80 1.14
CA LEU A 61 7.63 2.95 0.89
C LEU A 61 7.99 4.39 0.51
N PRO A 62 9.14 4.91 0.96
CA PRO A 62 9.63 6.18 0.49
C PRO A 62 10.01 6.07 -0.98
N SER A 63 9.47 6.95 -1.82
CA SER A 63 9.72 6.97 -3.25
C SER A 63 10.23 8.33 -3.70
N SER A 64 11.29 8.32 -4.51
CA SER A 64 11.85 9.52 -5.13
C SER A 64 11.01 9.92 -6.34
N LEU A 65 10.76 11.21 -6.47
CA LEU A 65 10.12 11.76 -7.65
C LEU A 65 11.19 12.08 -8.70
N CYS A 66 11.23 11.30 -9.78
CA CYS A 66 12.06 11.63 -10.94
C CYS A 66 11.26 12.54 -11.88
N TRP A 67 11.72 13.78 -12.08
CA TRP A 67 11.25 14.67 -13.14
C TRP A 67 12.31 14.72 -14.24
N GLY A 68 12.19 13.84 -15.23
CA GLY A 68 13.21 13.70 -16.28
C GLY A 68 14.57 13.27 -15.70
N PRO A 69 15.70 13.86 -16.13
CA PRO A 69 17.03 13.51 -15.63
C PRO A 69 17.31 14.00 -14.20
N LEU A 70 16.44 14.85 -13.62
CA LEU A 70 16.65 15.42 -12.30
C LEU A 70 15.91 14.59 -11.22
N LYS A 71 16.69 13.95 -10.34
CA LYS A 71 16.18 13.34 -9.11
C LYS A 71 15.97 14.45 -8.08
N LEU A 72 14.73 14.90 -7.92
CA LEU A 72 14.41 15.86 -6.87
C LEU A 72 14.55 15.17 -5.50
N PRO A 73 15.14 15.83 -4.48
CA PRO A 73 15.29 15.27 -3.13
C PRO A 73 13.96 15.20 -2.35
N LEU A 74 12.81 15.29 -3.02
CA LEU A 74 11.50 15.09 -2.40
C LEU A 74 11.18 13.60 -2.32
N LYS A 75 11.36 13.03 -1.12
CA LYS A 75 10.86 11.71 -0.77
C LYS A 75 9.35 11.83 -0.50
N ARG A 76 8.54 11.21 -1.35
CA ARG A 76 7.10 11.07 -1.11
C ARG A 76 6.81 9.64 -0.68
N GLN A 77 5.86 9.50 0.22
CA GLN A 77 5.30 8.19 0.57
C GLN A 77 4.57 7.63 -0.65
N HIS A 78 4.71 6.34 -0.87
CA HIS A 78 4.12 5.62 -2.00
C HIS A 78 3.58 4.29 -1.52
N TRP A 79 2.30 4.06 -1.81
CA TRP A 79 1.64 2.82 -1.45
C TRP A 79 1.86 1.79 -2.55
N ILE A 80 2.41 0.64 -2.16
CA ILE A 80 2.52 -0.54 -3.03
C ILE A 80 1.70 -1.68 -2.46
N CYS A 81 1.24 -2.57 -3.33
CA CYS A 81 0.52 -3.77 -2.96
C CYS A 81 1.30 -5.00 -3.41
N VAL A 82 1.34 -6.03 -2.58
CA VAL A 82 1.86 -7.36 -2.95
C VAL A 82 0.75 -8.37 -2.74
N ARG A 83 0.56 -9.27 -3.71
CA ARG A 83 -0.52 -10.26 -3.64
C ARG A 83 -0.13 -11.56 -4.31
N GLU A 84 -0.63 -12.65 -3.76
CA GLU A 84 -0.57 -13.98 -4.37
C GLU A 84 -1.64 -14.12 -5.47
N VAL A 85 -1.21 -14.57 -6.64
CA VAL A 85 -2.06 -14.94 -7.77
C VAL A 85 -1.58 -16.28 -8.31
N GLY A 86 -2.37 -17.33 -8.10
CA GLY A 86 -2.05 -18.67 -8.60
C GLY A 86 -0.78 -19.28 -8.00
N GLY A 87 -0.57 -19.16 -6.67
CA GLY A 87 0.60 -19.72 -5.99
C GLY A 87 1.86 -18.86 -6.08
N THR A 88 1.78 -17.68 -6.70
CA THR A 88 2.93 -16.80 -6.95
C THR A 88 2.64 -15.39 -6.49
N TYR A 89 3.58 -14.78 -5.77
CA TYR A 89 3.50 -13.40 -5.32
C TYR A 89 3.99 -12.43 -6.39
N TYR A 90 3.23 -11.35 -6.55
CA TYR A 90 3.53 -10.28 -7.47
C TYR A 90 3.56 -8.93 -6.75
N ASN A 91 4.53 -8.10 -7.12
CA ASN A 91 4.55 -6.69 -6.82
C ASN A 91 3.63 -5.94 -7.79
N LEU A 92 2.59 -5.33 -7.23
CA LEU A 92 1.55 -4.58 -7.93
C LEU A 92 1.75 -3.06 -7.75
N ASP A 93 2.99 -2.61 -7.64
CA ASP A 93 3.32 -1.18 -7.62
C ASP A 93 2.78 -0.48 -8.90
N SER A 94 1.97 0.55 -8.71
CA SER A 94 1.39 1.36 -9.79
C SER A 94 2.42 2.08 -10.66
N LYS A 95 3.69 2.15 -10.25
CA LYS A 95 4.80 2.72 -11.03
C LYS A 95 5.39 1.73 -12.03
N LEU A 96 5.12 0.44 -11.87
CA LEU A 96 5.56 -0.58 -12.80
C LEU A 96 4.64 -0.63 -14.02
N LYS A 97 5.21 -0.94 -15.19
CA LYS A 97 4.43 -1.14 -16.42
C LYS A 97 3.63 -2.44 -16.38
N VAL A 98 4.15 -3.44 -15.68
CA VAL A 98 3.58 -4.78 -15.51
C VAL A 98 3.84 -5.25 -14.08
N PRO A 99 3.00 -6.15 -13.54
CA PRO A 99 3.27 -6.80 -12.26
C PRO A 99 4.66 -7.45 -12.26
N GLU A 100 5.46 -7.16 -11.26
CA GLU A 100 6.78 -7.75 -11.11
C GLU A 100 6.67 -9.05 -10.31
N TRP A 101 7.26 -10.12 -10.85
CA TRP A 101 7.28 -11.44 -10.23
C TRP A 101 8.23 -11.43 -9.04
N ILE A 102 7.75 -11.87 -7.87
CA ILE A 102 8.58 -12.02 -6.67
C ILE A 102 8.99 -13.49 -6.50
N GLY A 103 8.03 -14.40 -6.60
CA GLY A 103 8.25 -15.84 -6.38
C GLY A 103 7.21 -16.45 -5.45
N GLY A 104 7.59 -17.53 -4.75
CA GLY A 104 6.75 -18.22 -3.79
C GLY A 104 6.85 -17.62 -2.38
N GLU A 105 6.38 -18.38 -1.39
CA GLU A 105 6.43 -17.97 0.02
C GLU A 105 7.87 -17.78 0.54
N SER A 106 8.83 -18.56 0.03
CA SER A 106 10.24 -18.48 0.40
C SER A 106 10.90 -17.20 -0.06
N GLU A 107 10.59 -16.76 -1.28
CA GLU A 107 11.15 -15.57 -1.90
C GLU A 107 10.51 -14.29 -1.39
N LEU A 108 9.29 -14.37 -0.84
CA LEU A 108 8.60 -13.24 -0.22
C LEU A 108 9.14 -12.90 1.18
N ARG A 109 9.67 -13.90 1.90
CA ARG A 109 10.11 -13.77 3.30
C ARG A 109 11.43 -13.02 3.46
#